data_AF-A0A143WN29-F1
#
_entry.id   AF-A0A143WN29-F1
#
_cell.length_a   1.000
_cell.length_b   1.000
_cell.length_c   1.000
_cell.angle_alpha   90.00
_cell.angle_beta   90.00
_cell.angle_gamma   90.00
#
_symmetry.space_group_name_H-M   'P 1'
#
loop_
_entity.id
_entity.type
_entity.pdbx_description
1 polymer ?
#
loop_
_entity_poly.entity_id
_entity_poly.type
_entity_poly.pdbx_seq_one_letter_code
_entity_poly.pdbx_strand_id
1 'polypeptide(L)'
;MPLHPVLASAEPALCAGSLRPGFFIAASPTYSSVAAYGGGVGNTGCSAVQVALITERINRLRRGHFSMHARDRHGYRGLQCLISRRRRLLSYLRKRRLIMYAMVVNRLGLRR
;
A
#
# COMPACT_ATOMS: atom_id res chain seq x y z
N MET A 1 6.53 41.30 -13.32
CA MET A 1 6.46 39.95 -13.93
C MET A 1 7.80 39.29 -13.65
N PRO A 2 7.87 38.27 -12.78
CA PRO A 2 7.21 36.98 -12.97
C PRO A 2 6.40 36.50 -11.76
N LEU A 3 5.15 36.08 -12.00
CA LEU A 3 4.36 35.33 -11.04
C LEU A 3 4.68 33.84 -11.22
N HIS A 4 5.21 33.20 -10.18
CA HIS A 4 5.27 31.75 -10.09
C HIS A 4 3.86 31.20 -9.83
N PRO A 5 3.37 30.21 -10.61
CA PRO A 5 2.17 29.49 -10.25
C PRO A 5 2.51 28.50 -9.12
N VAL A 6 2.10 28.84 -7.89
CA VAL A 6 2.09 27.91 -6.76
C VAL A 6 1.12 26.78 -7.11
N LEU A 7 1.66 25.56 -7.13
CA LEU A 7 0.91 24.33 -7.31
C LEU A 7 -0.30 24.29 -6.38
N ALA A 8 -1.46 24.00 -6.96
CA ALA A 8 -2.67 23.61 -6.27
C ALA A 8 -2.40 22.34 -5.45
N SER A 9 -2.20 22.52 -4.14
CA SER A 9 -2.31 21.46 -3.16
C SER A 9 -3.77 21.03 -3.09
N ALA A 10 -4.08 19.86 -3.66
CA ALA A 10 -5.34 19.19 -3.45
C ALA A 10 -5.38 18.64 -2.02
N GLU A 11 -6.13 19.31 -1.14
CA GLU A 11 -6.46 18.84 0.21
C GLU A 11 -7.61 17.81 0.13
N PRO A 12 -7.40 16.51 0.44
CA PRO A 12 -8.50 15.57 0.52
C PRO A 12 -9.24 15.71 1.86
N ALA A 13 -10.54 15.98 1.74
CA ALA A 13 -11.51 16.20 2.81
C ALA A 13 -11.42 15.22 3.99
N LEU A 14 -11.40 15.80 5.20
CA LEU A 14 -11.66 15.14 6.46
C LEU A 14 -13.11 14.62 6.50
N CYS A 15 -13.29 13.31 6.65
CA CYS A 15 -14.49 12.74 7.26
C CYS A 15 -14.11 12.17 8.63
N ALA A 16 -14.52 12.89 9.67
CA ALA A 16 -14.37 12.52 11.06
C ALA A 16 -15.30 11.34 11.40
N GLY A 17 -14.70 10.20 11.77
CA GLY A 17 -15.40 9.03 12.31
C GLY A 17 -14.63 8.49 13.50
N SER A 18 -15.14 8.80 14.70
CA SER A 18 -14.85 8.18 16.01
C SER A 18 -13.64 7.25 16.11
N LEU A 19 -12.46 7.83 16.38
CA LEU A 19 -11.32 7.07 16.89
C LEU A 19 -11.66 6.51 18.28
N ARG A 20 -11.66 5.19 18.40
CA ARG A 20 -11.62 4.50 19.70
C ARG A 20 -10.32 4.89 20.43
N PRO A 21 -10.37 5.29 21.71
CA PRO A 21 -9.16 5.64 22.45
C PRO A 21 -8.37 4.35 22.73
N GLY A 22 -7.15 4.27 22.18
CA GLY A 22 -6.22 3.16 22.43
C GLY A 22 -5.49 2.61 21.19
N PHE A 23 -5.83 3.04 19.98
CA PHE A 23 -5.13 2.60 18.77
C PHE A 23 -4.19 3.69 18.25
N PHE A 24 -2.97 3.69 18.77
CA PHE A 24 -1.88 4.58 18.36
C PHE A 24 -1.32 4.15 16.98
N ILE A 25 -2.11 4.25 15.92
CA ILE A 25 -1.54 4.28 14.57
C ILE A 25 -1.06 5.71 14.36
N ALA A 26 0.26 5.91 14.49
CA ALA A 26 0.94 7.05 13.88
C ALA A 26 0.48 7.16 12.42
N ALA A 27 -0.04 8.33 12.04
CA ALA A 27 -0.63 8.63 10.73
C ALA A 27 0.16 7.94 9.60
N SER A 28 -0.41 6.86 9.06
CA SER A 28 0.22 6.02 8.07
C SER A 28 -0.30 6.41 6.68
N PRO A 29 0.48 6.25 5.59
CA PRO A 29 0.05 6.56 4.22
C PRO A 29 -1.09 5.65 3.71
N THR A 30 -1.70 4.87 4.60
CA THR A 30 -2.59 3.76 4.28
C THR A 30 -3.85 4.22 3.56
N TYR A 31 -4.30 5.46 3.79
CA TYR A 31 -5.52 6.00 3.21
C TYR A 31 -5.45 6.21 1.68
N SER A 32 -4.30 6.60 1.12
CA SER A 32 -4.18 6.84 -0.33
C SER A 32 -4.34 5.55 -1.14
N SER A 33 -3.79 4.45 -0.62
CA SER A 33 -3.92 3.11 -1.22
C SER A 33 -5.34 2.54 -1.09
N VAL A 34 -6.08 2.85 -0.03
CA VAL A 34 -7.47 2.41 0.11
C VAL A 34 -8.36 3.16 -0.88
N ALA A 35 -8.21 4.47 -1.02
CA ALA A 35 -8.98 5.29 -1.96
C ALA A 35 -8.72 4.91 -3.43
N ALA A 36 -7.48 4.56 -3.79
CA ALA A 36 -7.10 4.26 -5.17
C ALA A 36 -7.58 2.87 -5.67
N TYR A 37 -7.79 1.91 -4.77
CA TYR A 37 -8.05 0.50 -5.12
C TYR A 37 -9.31 -0.11 -4.47
N GLY A 38 -9.84 0.50 -3.41
CA GLY A 38 -11.08 0.10 -2.78
C GLY A 38 -12.22 0.83 -3.47
N GLY A 39 -13.12 0.13 -4.16
CA GLY A 39 -14.31 0.71 -4.80
C GLY A 39 -15.35 1.30 -3.83
N GLY A 40 -14.90 1.86 -2.70
CA GLY A 40 -15.66 2.49 -1.62
C GLY A 40 -14.77 2.70 -0.37
N VAL A 41 -15.01 3.77 0.39
CA VAL A 41 -14.15 4.26 1.50
C VAL A 41 -13.97 3.26 2.66
N GLY A 42 -14.85 2.25 2.78
CA GLY A 42 -14.76 1.21 3.82
C GLY A 42 -14.09 -0.10 3.40
N ASN A 43 -13.67 -0.26 2.14
CA ASN A 43 -13.25 -1.56 1.61
C ASN A 43 -11.77 -1.88 1.87
N THR A 44 -11.40 -2.07 3.13
CA THR A 44 -10.03 -2.49 3.53
C THR A 44 -9.74 -3.97 3.28
N GLY A 45 -10.78 -4.80 3.14
CA GLY A 45 -10.68 -6.25 2.92
C GLY A 45 -10.40 -6.67 1.47
N CYS A 46 -10.44 -5.75 0.51
CA CYS A 46 -10.26 -6.07 -0.90
C CYS A 46 -8.83 -6.57 -1.19
N SER A 47 -8.70 -7.66 -1.97
CA SER A 47 -7.37 -8.21 -2.31
C SER A 47 -6.48 -7.21 -3.04
N ALA A 48 -7.05 -6.29 -3.84
CA ALA A 48 -6.28 -5.24 -4.53
C ALA A 48 -5.66 -4.24 -3.54
N VAL A 49 -6.45 -3.77 -2.57
CA VAL A 49 -6.00 -2.86 -1.51
C VAL A 49 -4.90 -3.53 -0.67
N GLN A 50 -5.09 -4.79 -0.27
CA GLN A 50 -4.09 -5.53 0.49
C GLN A 50 -2.77 -5.69 -0.28
N VAL A 51 -2.82 -5.89 -1.60
CA VAL A 51 -1.61 -5.96 -2.44
C VAL A 51 -0.87 -4.63 -2.46
N ALA A 52 -1.58 -3.50 -2.55
CA ALA A 52 -0.99 -2.17 -2.50
C ALA A 52 -0.30 -1.91 -1.13
N LEU A 53 -0.99 -2.17 -0.03
CA LEU A 53 -0.47 -2.00 1.33
C LEU A 53 0.78 -2.86 1.61
N ILE A 54 0.75 -4.13 1.20
CA ILE A 54 1.91 -5.03 1.35
C ILE A 54 3.08 -4.53 0.49
N THR A 55 2.81 -4.01 -0.70
CA THR A 55 3.85 -3.49 -1.60
C THR A 55 4.52 -2.24 -1.02
N GLU A 56 3.76 -1.30 -0.46
CA GLU A 56 4.32 -0.15 0.25
C GLU A 56 5.22 -0.58 1.43
N ARG A 57 4.76 -1.55 2.22
CA ARG A 57 5.53 -2.10 3.34
C ARG A 57 6.84 -2.74 2.87
N ILE A 58 6.81 -3.54 1.81
CA ILE A 58 8.01 -4.13 1.20
C ILE A 58 8.98 -3.03 0.75
N ASN A 59 8.48 -2.00 0.07
CA ASN A 59 9.32 -0.90 -0.44
C ASN A 59 9.96 -0.07 0.69
N ARG A 60 9.25 0.13 1.80
CA ARG A 60 9.79 0.77 3.01
C ARG A 60 10.91 -0.05 3.65
N LEU A 61 10.66 -1.33 3.89
CA LEU A 61 11.65 -2.23 4.48
C LEU A 61 12.89 -2.37 3.60
N ARG A 62 12.71 -2.51 2.28
CA ARG A 62 13.81 -2.71 1.33
C ARG A 62 14.70 -1.47 1.15
N ARG A 63 14.14 -0.25 1.17
CA ARG A 63 14.92 0.97 0.92
C ARG A 63 15.72 1.47 2.13
N GLY A 64 15.20 1.27 3.35
CA GLY A 64 15.82 1.82 4.56
C GLY A 64 16.39 0.76 5.50
N HIS A 65 15.51 -0.12 5.99
CA HIS A 65 15.80 -0.97 7.15
C HIS A 65 16.96 -1.95 6.92
N PHE A 66 16.97 -2.66 5.78
CA PHE A 66 17.99 -3.69 5.53
C PHE A 66 19.37 -3.13 5.14
N SER A 67 19.45 -1.88 4.68
CA SER A 67 20.74 -1.22 4.43
C SER A 67 21.47 -0.91 5.74
N MET A 68 20.74 -0.54 6.79
CA MET A 68 21.31 -0.28 8.12
C MET A 68 21.52 -1.58 8.93
N HIS A 69 20.68 -2.59 8.72
CA HIS A 69 20.69 -3.83 9.48
C HIS A 69 20.90 -5.07 8.59
N ALA A 70 22.08 -5.18 7.98
CA ALA A 70 22.40 -6.28 7.05
C ALA A 70 22.39 -7.68 7.71
N ARG A 71 22.59 -7.77 9.03
CA ARG A 71 22.64 -9.05 9.77
C ARG A 71 21.30 -9.51 10.33
N ASP A 72 20.22 -8.73 10.17
CA ASP A 72 18.90 -9.12 10.69
C ASP A 72 18.20 -10.17 9.80
N ARG A 73 18.40 -11.44 10.16
CA ARG A 73 17.79 -12.59 9.48
C ARG A 73 16.31 -12.77 9.83
N HIS A 74 15.86 -12.33 11.00
CA HIS A 74 14.46 -12.45 11.42
C HIS A 74 13.58 -11.44 10.68
N GLY A 75 14.07 -10.20 10.53
CA GLY A 75 13.46 -9.19 9.68
C GLY A 75 13.36 -9.65 8.22
N TYR A 76 14.43 -10.26 7.68
CA TYR A 76 14.42 -10.77 6.32
C TYR A 76 13.38 -11.88 6.11
N ARG A 77 13.22 -12.79 7.07
CA ARG A 77 12.13 -13.79 7.05
C ARG A 77 10.76 -13.11 7.01
N GLY A 78 10.54 -12.07 7.81
CA GLY A 78 9.30 -11.27 7.77
C GLY A 78 9.04 -10.65 6.40
N LEU A 79 10.07 -10.09 5.76
CA LEU A 79 9.99 -9.56 4.40
C LEU A 79 9.61 -10.67 3.39
N GLN A 80 10.22 -11.84 3.49
CA GLN A 80 9.96 -12.95 2.57
C GLN A 80 8.54 -13.52 2.73
N CYS A 81 8.01 -13.54 3.95
CA CYS A 81 6.60 -13.82 4.21
C CYS A 81 5.66 -12.80 3.55
N LEU A 82 5.98 -11.50 3.62
CA LEU A 82 5.21 -10.45 2.94
C LEU A 82 5.21 -10.62 1.41
N ILE A 83 6.37 -10.91 0.81
CA ILE A 83 6.48 -11.18 -0.63
C ILE A 83 5.63 -12.38 -1.03
N SER A 84 5.68 -13.46 -0.24
CA SER A 84 4.91 -14.68 -0.47
C SER A 84 3.40 -14.43 -0.35
N ARG A 85 2.97 -13.66 0.65
CA ARG A 85 1.56 -13.26 0.82
C ARG A 85 1.07 -12.44 -0.37
N ARG A 86 1.87 -11.48 -0.84
CA ARG A 86 1.55 -10.68 -2.05
C ARG A 86 1.38 -11.57 -3.28
N ARG A 87 2.30 -12.53 -3.50
CA ARG A 87 2.20 -13.50 -4.61
C ARG A 87 0.90 -14.31 -4.54
N ARG A 88 0.52 -14.80 -3.36
CA ARG A 88 -0.74 -15.55 -3.16
C ARG A 88 -1.98 -14.69 -3.50
N LEU A 89 -2.01 -13.43 -3.05
CA LEU A 89 -3.11 -12.51 -3.35
C LEU A 89 -3.22 -12.19 -4.85
N LEU A 90 -2.08 -11.99 -5.52
CA LEU A 90 -2.04 -11.79 -6.97
C LEU A 90 -2.52 -13.03 -7.74
N SER A 91 -2.13 -14.23 -7.30
CA SER A 91 -2.63 -15.48 -7.87
C SER A 91 -4.14 -15.66 -7.66
N TYR A 92 -4.66 -15.25 -6.50
CA TYR A 92 -6.10 -15.25 -6.22
C TYR A 92 -6.85 -14.28 -7.14
N LEU A 93 -6.37 -13.04 -7.26
CA LEU A 93 -6.95 -12.05 -8.18
C LEU A 93 -6.94 -12.53 -9.63
N ARG A 94 -5.84 -13.13 -10.08
CA ARG A 94 -5.73 -13.70 -11.44
C ARG A 94 -6.79 -14.78 -11.71
N LYS A 95 -7.13 -15.61 -10.72
CA LYS A 95 -8.14 -16.67 -10.85
C LYS A 95 -9.58 -16.12 -10.83
N ARG A 96 -9.85 -15.08 -10.05
CA ARG A 96 -11.22 -14.56 -9.86
C ARG A 96 -11.60 -13.43 -10.82
N ARG A 97 -10.69 -12.48 -11.05
CA ARG A 97 -10.94 -11.25 -11.83
C ARG A 97 -9.68 -10.81 -12.56
N LEU A 98 -9.55 -11.26 -13.81
CA LEU A 98 -8.36 -10.99 -14.65
C LEU A 98 -8.12 -9.49 -14.90
N ILE A 99 -9.20 -8.73 -15.12
CA ILE A 99 -9.15 -7.28 -15.39
C ILE A 99 -8.53 -6.53 -14.20
N MET A 100 -9.00 -6.85 -12.98
CA MET A 100 -8.46 -6.27 -11.75
C MET A 100 -6.99 -6.64 -11.52
N TYR A 101 -6.62 -7.89 -11.82
CA TYR A 101 -5.22 -8.31 -11.76
C TYR A 101 -4.33 -7.47 -12.70
N ALA A 102 -4.72 -7.31 -13.96
CA ALA A 102 -3.96 -6.52 -14.92
C ALA A 102 -3.84 -5.05 -14.49
N MET A 103 -4.93 -4.43 -14.03
CA MET A 103 -4.92 -3.06 -13.51
C MET A 103 -3.96 -2.89 -12.32
N VAL A 104 -4.00 -3.81 -11.35
CA VAL A 104 -3.14 -3.74 -10.15
C VAL A 104 -1.68 -3.94 -10.51
N VAL A 105 -1.36 -4.90 -11.39
CA VAL A 105 0.01 -5.17 -11.84
C VAL A 105 0.59 -3.96 -12.58
N ASN A 106 -0.19 -3.37 -13.50
CA ASN A 106 0.24 -2.20 -14.28
C ASN A 106 0.45 -0.98 -13.38
N ARG A 107 -0.50 -0.69 -12.48
CA ARG A 107 -0.39 0.48 -11.57
C ARG A 107 0.78 0.37 -10.59
N LEU A 108 1.07 -0.83 -10.08
CA LEU A 108 2.16 -1.04 -9.12
C LEU A 108 3.51 -1.36 -9.77
N GLY A 109 3.58 -1.50 -11.10
CA GLY A 109 4.82 -1.82 -11.83
C GLY A 109 5.43 -3.17 -11.41
N LEU A 110 4.61 -4.14 -11.01
CA LEU A 110 5.10 -5.43 -10.51
C LEU A 110 5.52 -6.33 -11.66
N ARG A 111 6.82 -6.69 -11.73
CA ARG A 111 7.34 -7.64 -12.70
C ARG A 111 7.07 -9.08 -12.23
N ARG A 112 6.75 -9.96 -13.19
CA ARG A 112 6.33 -11.36 -12.97
C ARG A 112 7.50 -12.26 -12.62
#